data_AF-A0A9P3BJ94-F1
#
_entry.id   AF-A0A9P3BJ94-F1
#
_cell.length_a   1.000
_cell.length_b   1.000
_cell.length_c   1.000
_cell.angle_alpha   90.00
_cell.angle_beta   90.00
_cell.angle_gamma   90.00
#
_symmetry.space_group_name_H-M   'P 1'
#
loop_
_entity.id
_entity.type
_entity.pdbx_description
1 polymer ?
#
loop_
_entity_poly.entity_id
_entity_poly.type
_entity_poly.pdbx_seq_one_letter_code
_entity_poly.pdbx_strand_id
1 'polypeptide(L)'
;MSTLNVTNPDEFLEQFNQALNAAPSSRLRHIIRDVCRLLPAALPIVSDCLLVSEEQVPRQGDSDSDSNCNCGSDCEANAKVDADTAQPAPGEPGPAQLKSKKRARAGAGAKVRPRYAVCVNCEVEYDVTKNSRESCRFHPEEAVEDEKYWENIDLWDEEVDTEENRHDHPQGFVYGCCGRHYGEKECTVGWHEEEVRNRKRRRI
;
A
#
# COMPACT_ATOMS: atom_id res chain seq x y z
N MET A 1 -12.29 8.35 38.40
CA MET A 1 -12.41 7.89 37.01
C MET A 1 -13.86 8.09 36.61
N SER A 2 -14.15 9.09 35.79
CA SER A 2 -15.53 9.42 35.42
C SER A 2 -16.02 8.42 34.38
N THR A 3 -16.94 7.52 34.77
CA THR A 3 -17.66 6.66 33.84
C THR A 3 -18.62 7.54 33.04
N LEU A 4 -18.34 7.74 31.76
CA LEU A 4 -19.30 8.37 30.85
C LEU A 4 -20.54 7.49 30.82
N ASN A 5 -21.68 8.06 31.23
CA ASN A 5 -22.95 7.36 31.25
C ASN A 5 -23.46 7.29 29.81
N VAL A 6 -23.15 6.19 29.11
CA VAL A 6 -23.51 6.00 27.70
C VAL A 6 -24.98 5.62 27.64
N THR A 7 -25.85 6.61 27.43
CA THR A 7 -27.30 6.42 27.25
C THR A 7 -27.66 5.84 25.89
N ASN A 8 -26.74 5.85 24.91
CA ASN A 8 -26.91 5.22 23.60
C ASN A 8 -25.53 4.77 23.06
N PRO A 9 -25.27 3.45 22.92
CA PRO A 9 -23.97 2.94 22.49
C PRO A 9 -23.63 3.28 21.04
N ASP A 10 -24.62 3.38 20.16
CA ASP A 10 -24.41 3.70 18.75
C ASP A 10 -24.04 5.17 18.57
N GLU A 11 -24.75 6.06 19.27
CA GLU A 11 -24.45 7.49 19.29
C GLU A 11 -23.05 7.75 19.88
N PHE A 12 -22.67 7.01 20.93
CA PHE A 12 -21.32 7.10 21.48
C PHE A 12 -20.25 6.65 20.48
N LEU A 13 -20.49 5.56 19.73
CA LEU A 13 -19.55 5.07 18.73
C LEU A 13 -19.38 6.09 17.59
N GLU A 14 -20.46 6.72 17.15
CA GLU A 14 -20.41 7.80 16.16
C GLU A 14 -19.60 9.01 16.66
N GLN A 15 -19.91 9.51 17.86
CA GLN A 15 -19.18 10.63 18.47
C GLN A 15 -17.69 10.30 18.66
N PHE A 16 -17.39 9.06 19.06
CA PHE A 16 -16.01 8.59 19.21
C PHE A 16 -15.27 8.56 17.87
N ASN A 17 -15.89 8.04 16.81
CA ASN A 17 -15.30 8.03 15.47
C ASN A 17 -15.09 9.45 14.93
N GLN A 18 -16.03 10.36 15.19
CA GLN A 18 -15.87 11.76 14.82
C GLN A 18 -14.68 12.40 15.55
N ALA A 19 -14.52 12.14 16.85
CA ALA A 19 -13.38 12.63 17.62
C ALA A 19 -12.04 12.04 17.13
N LEU A 20 -12.01 10.76 16.73
CA LEU A 20 -10.82 10.14 16.13
C LEU A 20 -10.42 10.81 14.82
N ASN A 21 -11.39 11.08 13.94
CA ASN A 21 -11.14 11.71 12.64
C ASN A 21 -10.73 13.19 12.76
N ALA A 22 -11.24 13.89 13.77
CA ALA A 22 -10.88 15.28 14.04
C ALA A 22 -9.53 15.44 14.77
N ALA A 23 -9.02 14.38 15.41
CA ALA A 23 -7.80 14.45 16.20
C ALA A 23 -6.54 14.52 15.31
N PRO A 24 -5.55 15.37 15.64
CA PRO A 24 -4.30 15.42 14.90
C PRO A 24 -3.48 14.14 15.13
N SER A 25 -2.68 13.73 14.13
CA SER A 25 -1.89 12.49 14.18
C SER A 25 -0.92 12.45 15.37
N SER A 26 -0.42 13.60 15.84
CA SER A 26 0.39 13.70 17.04
C SER A 26 -0.36 13.22 18.30
N ARG A 27 -1.65 13.56 18.42
CA ARG A 27 -2.50 13.14 19.53
C ARG A 27 -2.80 11.64 19.45
N LEU A 28 -3.16 11.13 18.27
CA LEU A 28 -3.42 9.70 18.07
C LEU A 28 -2.20 8.84 18.39
N ARG A 29 -1.00 9.28 17.97
CA ARG A 29 0.27 8.60 18.32
C ARG A 29 0.52 8.56 19.83
N HIS A 30 0.18 9.62 20.56
CA HIS A 30 0.27 9.61 22.04
C HIS A 30 -0.71 8.62 22.65
N ILE A 31 -1.98 8.65 22.23
CA ILE A 31 -3.02 7.74 22.74
C ILE A 31 -2.64 6.28 22.48
N ILE A 32 -2.19 5.93 21.27
CA ILE A 32 -1.77 4.56 20.93
C ILE A 32 -0.61 4.10 21.82
N ARG A 33 0.40 4.97 22.05
CA ARG A 33 1.51 4.67 22.96
C ARG A 33 1.03 4.41 24.39
N ASP A 34 0.11 5.22 24.89
CA ASP A 34 -0.42 5.07 26.23
C ASP A 34 -1.30 3.82 26.37
N VAL A 35 -2.13 3.52 25.37
CA VAL A 35 -2.91 2.26 25.31
C VAL A 35 -1.99 1.05 25.33
N CYS A 36 -0.89 1.06 24.57
CA CYS A 36 0.07 -0.05 24.56
C CYS A 36 0.79 -0.21 25.91
N ARG A 37 1.00 0.87 26.66
CA ARG A 37 1.59 0.83 28.01
C ARG A 37 0.60 0.33 29.07
N LEU A 38 -0.65 0.78 28.99
CA LEU A 38 -1.68 0.43 29.97
C LEU A 38 -2.27 -0.96 29.71
N LEU A 39 -2.32 -1.40 28.46
CA LEU A 39 -2.89 -2.67 28.01
C LEU A 39 -1.86 -3.44 27.17
N PRO A 40 -0.99 -4.26 27.79
CA PRO A 40 0.03 -5.03 27.07
C PRO A 40 -0.54 -5.97 26.00
N ALA A 41 -1.79 -6.41 26.14
CA ALA A 41 -2.50 -7.21 25.15
C ALA A 41 -2.75 -6.48 23.81
N ALA A 42 -2.76 -5.14 23.81
CA ALA A 42 -2.90 -4.33 22.60
C ALA A 42 -1.60 -4.26 21.79
N LEU A 43 -0.45 -4.42 22.44
CA LEU A 43 0.87 -4.32 21.79
C LEU A 43 1.04 -5.25 20.58
N PRO A 44 0.74 -6.57 20.63
CA PRO A 44 0.85 -7.42 19.45
C PRO A 44 -0.06 -6.99 18.30
N ILE A 45 -1.26 -6.48 18.61
CA ILE A 45 -2.22 -6.02 17.59
C ILE A 45 -1.66 -4.79 16.88
N VAL A 46 -1.21 -3.79 17.65
CA VAL A 46 -0.64 -2.55 17.09
C VAL A 46 0.66 -2.86 16.34
N SER A 47 1.49 -3.76 16.88
CA SER A 47 2.72 -4.22 16.23
C SER A 47 2.44 -4.87 14.88
N ASP A 48 1.46 -5.75 14.77
CA ASP A 48 1.10 -6.42 13.51
C ASP A 48 0.54 -5.45 12.45
N CYS A 49 -0.06 -4.34 12.90
CA CYS A 49 -0.57 -3.30 12.00
C CYS A 49 0.54 -2.36 11.49
N LEU A 50 1.53 -2.04 12.32
CA LEU A 50 2.53 -1.01 12.02
C LEU A 50 3.89 -1.57 11.59
N LEU A 51 4.21 -2.81 11.96
CA LEU A 51 5.51 -3.44 11.72
C LEU A 51 5.36 -4.71 10.91
N VAL A 52 6.38 -4.98 10.10
CA VAL A 52 6.51 -6.21 9.31
C VAL A 52 7.95 -6.72 9.40
N SER A 53 8.12 -8.02 9.18
CA SER A 53 9.46 -8.63 9.14
C SER A 53 10.10 -8.38 7.77
N GLU A 54 11.42 -8.15 7.72
CA GLU A 54 12.14 -7.94 6.45
C GLU A 54 11.98 -9.11 5.47
N GLU A 55 11.74 -10.33 5.96
CA GLU A 55 11.50 -11.53 5.15
C GLU A 55 10.16 -11.49 4.39
N GLN A 56 9.19 -10.69 4.86
CA GLN A 56 7.87 -10.54 4.24
C GLN A 56 7.87 -9.50 3.12
N VAL A 57 8.95 -8.73 2.97
CA VAL A 57 9.08 -7.71 1.94
C VAL A 57 9.60 -8.36 0.65
N PRO A 58 8.86 -8.28 -0.47
CA PRO A 58 9.33 -8.84 -1.73
C PRO A 58 10.64 -8.18 -2.17
N ARG A 59 11.59 -8.96 -2.70
CA ARG A 59 12.89 -8.43 -3.14
C ARG A 59 12.84 -8.12 -4.63
N GLN A 60 13.42 -6.98 -5.00
CA GLN A 60 13.68 -6.65 -6.40
C GLN A 60 14.63 -7.73 -6.98
N GLY A 61 14.10 -8.60 -7.86
CA GLY A 61 14.84 -9.72 -8.44
C GLY A 61 14.19 -11.10 -8.26
N ASP A 62 13.11 -11.22 -7.49
CA ASP A 62 12.42 -12.51 -7.29
C ASP A 62 11.49 -12.91 -8.46
N SER A 63 11.62 -12.26 -9.63
CA SER A 63 10.96 -12.70 -10.87
C SER A 63 11.96 -13.51 -11.68
N ASP A 64 11.63 -14.78 -11.89
CA ASP A 64 12.16 -15.71 -12.89
C ASP A 64 13.21 -16.71 -12.37
N SER A 65 12.74 -17.71 -11.59
CA SER A 65 13.28 -19.08 -11.62
C SER A 65 12.27 -20.08 -11.03
N ASP A 66 11.58 -20.77 -11.94
CA ASP A 66 11.08 -22.15 -11.87
C ASP A 66 10.70 -22.72 -10.50
N SER A 67 9.42 -22.58 -10.14
CA SER A 67 8.76 -23.59 -9.29
C SER A 67 8.06 -24.60 -10.19
N ASN A 68 8.88 -25.54 -10.66
CA ASN A 68 8.50 -26.83 -11.22
C ASN A 68 7.41 -27.48 -10.34
N CYS A 69 6.16 -27.43 -10.79
CA CYS A 69 5.04 -28.12 -10.19
C CYS A 69 5.17 -29.63 -10.45
N ASN A 70 5.91 -30.32 -9.60
CA ASN A 70 5.91 -31.78 -9.61
C ASN A 70 4.59 -32.29 -9.02
N CYS A 71 3.56 -32.37 -9.85
CA CYS A 71 2.34 -33.12 -9.56
C CYS A 71 2.69 -34.62 -9.56
N GLY A 72 3.02 -35.13 -8.37
CA GLY A 72 3.03 -36.56 -8.10
C GLY A 72 1.61 -37.11 -8.14
N SER A 73 1.16 -37.45 -9.34
CA SER A 73 0.13 -38.45 -9.59
C SER A 73 0.52 -39.73 -8.86
N ASP A 74 -0.43 -40.37 -8.16
CA ASP A 74 -0.58 -41.83 -8.10
C ASP A 74 -2.01 -42.20 -7.68
N CYS A 75 -2.47 -43.25 -8.36
CA CYS A 75 -3.80 -43.84 -8.51
C CYS A 75 -4.40 -44.40 -7.20
N GLU A 76 -5.70 -44.69 -7.11
CA GLU A 76 -6.27 -45.97 -7.53
C GLU A 76 -7.81 -45.94 -7.56
N ALA A 77 -8.34 -46.71 -8.50
CA ALA A 77 -9.73 -46.83 -8.90
C ALA A 77 -10.64 -47.47 -7.85
N ASN A 78 -11.94 -47.14 -7.90
CA ASN A 78 -12.96 -48.18 -7.90
C ASN A 78 -14.24 -47.72 -8.61
N ALA A 79 -14.82 -48.67 -9.32
CA ALA A 79 -15.82 -48.48 -10.35
C ALA A 79 -17.25 -48.77 -9.86
N LYS A 80 -18.19 -48.27 -10.68
CA LYS A 80 -19.52 -48.83 -11.04
C LYS A 80 -20.77 -48.10 -10.50
N VAL A 81 -21.58 -47.66 -11.49
CA VAL A 81 -23.04 -47.82 -11.70
C VAL A 81 -24.00 -47.24 -10.65
N ASP A 82 -25.19 -46.72 -10.93
CA ASP A 82 -25.98 -46.33 -12.11
C ASP A 82 -27.15 -45.47 -11.57
N ALA A 83 -27.76 -44.67 -12.45
CA ALA A 83 -29.18 -44.29 -12.48
C ALA A 83 -29.87 -43.51 -11.33
N ASP A 84 -30.29 -42.30 -11.71
CA ASP A 84 -31.64 -41.71 -11.56
C ASP A 84 -32.09 -41.00 -10.25
N THR A 85 -32.73 -39.85 -10.51
CA THR A 85 -33.83 -39.21 -9.76
C THR A 85 -33.54 -38.16 -8.66
N ALA A 86 -34.02 -36.94 -8.98
CA ALA A 86 -34.63 -35.88 -8.15
C ALA A 86 -33.78 -34.93 -7.26
N GLN A 87 -33.96 -33.63 -7.53
CA GLN A 87 -33.75 -32.52 -6.57
C GLN A 87 -34.76 -32.60 -5.41
N PRO A 88 -34.44 -32.10 -4.19
CA PRO A 88 -34.70 -30.68 -3.87
C PRO A 88 -33.63 -30.01 -2.97
N ALA A 89 -33.62 -28.67 -2.99
CA ALA A 89 -32.84 -27.75 -2.14
C ALA A 89 -33.41 -27.63 -0.71
N PRO A 90 -32.96 -26.69 0.17
CA PRO A 90 -31.63 -26.15 0.47
C PRO A 90 -31.26 -26.37 1.96
N GLY A 91 -29.99 -26.65 2.29
CA GLY A 91 -29.55 -26.83 3.69
C GLY A 91 -28.08 -26.49 3.89
N GLU A 92 -27.85 -25.41 4.66
CA GLU A 92 -26.68 -25.08 5.48
C GLU A 92 -25.26 -25.21 4.89
N PRO A 93 -24.54 -24.09 4.65
CA PRO A 93 -23.11 -24.14 4.38
C PRO A 93 -22.33 -24.40 5.67
N GLY A 94 -21.79 -25.62 5.79
CA GLY A 94 -20.79 -25.96 6.79
C GLY A 94 -19.51 -25.10 6.65
N PRO A 95 -18.75 -24.91 7.75
CA PRO A 95 -17.66 -23.95 7.79
C PRO A 95 -16.50 -24.41 6.91
N ALA A 96 -16.24 -23.65 5.85
CA ALA A 96 -15.02 -23.73 5.07
C ALA A 96 -13.83 -23.46 6.00
N GLN A 97 -13.01 -24.49 6.21
CA GLN A 97 -11.78 -24.41 6.97
C GLN A 97 -10.81 -23.45 6.27
N LEU A 98 -10.77 -22.21 6.77
CA LEU A 98 -9.74 -21.23 6.46
C LEU A 98 -8.38 -21.85 6.81
N LYS A 99 -7.63 -22.26 5.78
CA LYS A 99 -6.21 -22.58 5.88
C LYS A 99 -5.51 -21.34 6.43
N SER A 100 -5.31 -21.36 7.74
CA SER A 100 -4.67 -20.29 8.49
C SER A 100 -3.23 -20.20 8.01
N LYS A 101 -2.92 -19.17 7.22
CA LYS A 101 -1.54 -18.81 6.90
C LYS A 101 -0.81 -18.67 8.23
N LYS A 102 0.10 -19.61 8.50
CA LYS A 102 0.89 -19.69 9.73
C LYS A 102 1.62 -18.36 9.88
N ARG A 103 1.10 -17.50 10.76
CA ARG A 103 1.72 -16.22 11.10
C ARG A 103 3.06 -16.57 11.75
N ALA A 104 4.13 -16.42 10.99
CA ALA A 104 5.48 -16.51 11.53
C ALA A 104 5.59 -15.42 12.60
N ARG A 105 5.55 -15.84 13.86
CA ARG A 105 5.98 -14.95 14.96
C ARG A 105 7.40 -14.57 14.64
N ALA A 106 7.64 -13.29 14.43
CA ALA A 106 8.99 -12.73 14.34
C ALA A 106 9.77 -13.22 15.57
N GLY A 107 10.72 -14.14 15.35
CA GLY A 107 11.62 -14.59 16.41
C GLY A 107 12.47 -13.42 16.89
N ALA A 108 13.06 -13.55 18.08
CA ALA A 108 13.87 -12.52 18.76
C ALA A 108 15.15 -12.05 18.03
N GLY A 109 15.29 -12.35 16.73
CA GLY A 109 16.36 -11.88 15.84
C GLY A 109 15.88 -11.46 14.44
N ALA A 110 14.57 -11.46 14.16
CA ALA A 110 14.06 -10.98 12.88
C ALA A 110 14.14 -9.45 12.82
N LYS A 111 14.80 -8.92 11.78
CA LYS A 111 14.80 -7.48 11.52
C LYS A 111 13.38 -7.04 11.16
N VAL A 112 12.83 -6.12 11.94
CA VAL A 112 11.50 -5.55 11.71
C VAL A 112 11.63 -4.12 11.17
N ARG A 113 10.67 -3.73 10.34
CA ARG A 113 10.59 -2.38 9.75
C ARG A 113 9.14 -1.88 9.74
N PRO A 114 8.92 -0.56 9.57
CA PRO A 114 7.59 -0.02 9.33
C PRO A 114 6.92 -0.69 8.13
N ARG A 115 5.63 -1.00 8.28
CA ARG A 115 4.80 -1.62 7.23
C ARG A 115 4.49 -0.66 6.09
N TYR A 116 4.31 0.61 6.41
CA TYR A 116 3.97 1.64 5.44
C TYR A 116 5.16 2.56 5.25
N ALA A 117 5.40 2.95 4.00
CA ALA A 117 6.43 3.88 3.61
C ALA A 117 5.89 4.80 2.50
N VAL A 118 6.53 5.95 2.31
CA VAL A 118 6.22 6.89 1.22
C VAL A 118 7.23 6.69 0.11
N CYS A 119 6.74 6.58 -1.13
CA CYS A 119 7.59 6.41 -2.31
C CYS A 119 8.29 7.72 -2.68
N VAL A 120 9.58 7.71 -2.99
CA VAL A 120 10.30 8.91 -3.45
C VAL A 120 9.95 9.33 -4.88
N ASN A 121 9.45 8.40 -5.69
CA ASN A 121 9.18 8.67 -7.09
C ASN A 121 7.75 9.15 -7.35
N CYS A 122 6.79 8.63 -6.58
CA CYS A 122 5.37 8.96 -6.77
C CYS A 122 4.72 9.59 -5.54
N GLU A 123 5.46 9.78 -4.45
CA GLU A 123 5.03 10.45 -3.21
C GLU A 123 3.81 9.85 -2.49
N VAL A 124 3.34 8.68 -2.94
CA VAL A 124 2.21 7.96 -2.36
C VAL A 124 2.68 6.98 -1.27
N GLU A 125 1.89 6.88 -0.19
CA GLU A 125 2.07 5.86 0.85
C GLU A 125 1.71 4.46 0.32
N TYR A 126 2.55 3.47 0.62
CA TYR A 126 2.33 2.09 0.19
C TYR A 126 2.67 1.07 1.29
N ASP A 127 2.03 -0.10 1.23
CA ASP A 127 2.35 -1.27 2.08
C ASP A 127 3.55 -2.00 1.49
N VAL A 128 4.68 -2.02 2.21
CA VAL A 128 5.95 -2.61 1.74
C VAL A 128 5.83 -4.10 1.43
N THR A 129 4.85 -4.80 2.04
CA THR A 129 4.63 -6.24 1.80
C THR A 129 3.85 -6.52 0.51
N LYS A 130 3.21 -5.50 -0.06
CA LYS A 130 2.41 -5.60 -1.29
C LYS A 130 3.08 -4.92 -2.48
N ASN A 131 4.31 -4.42 -2.30
CA ASN A 131 5.06 -3.78 -3.36
C ASN A 131 5.43 -4.80 -4.44
N SER A 132 5.29 -4.41 -5.69
CA SER A 132 5.57 -5.25 -6.86
C SER A 132 6.19 -4.39 -7.96
N ARG A 133 6.71 -5.05 -9.01
CA ARG A 133 7.30 -4.37 -10.18
C ARG A 133 6.32 -3.48 -10.96
N GLU A 134 5.03 -3.57 -10.67
CA GLU A 134 3.96 -2.82 -11.37
C GLU A 134 3.20 -1.87 -10.44
N SER A 135 3.65 -1.71 -9.19
CA SER A 135 2.92 -0.96 -8.16
C SER A 135 3.14 0.55 -8.25
N CYS A 136 4.34 0.99 -8.58
CA CYS A 136 4.67 2.41 -8.68
C CYS A 136 4.55 2.88 -10.13
N ARG A 137 3.86 4.00 -10.32
CA ARG A 137 3.75 4.70 -11.60
C ARG A 137 4.22 6.13 -11.38
N PHE A 138 5.17 6.59 -12.18
CA PHE A 138 5.74 7.93 -12.03
C PHE A 138 6.39 8.44 -13.32
N HIS A 139 6.68 9.74 -13.36
CA HIS A 139 7.61 10.33 -14.32
C HIS A 139 8.97 10.47 -13.63
N PRO A 140 10.07 9.89 -14.17
CA PRO A 140 11.39 9.95 -13.54
C PRO A 140 12.05 11.33 -13.63
N GLU A 141 11.57 12.18 -14.52
CA GLU A 141 12.03 13.54 -14.72
C GLU A 141 10.89 14.50 -14.37
N GLU A 142 11.22 15.62 -13.75
CA GLU A 142 10.27 16.69 -13.50
C GLU A 142 9.85 17.34 -14.82
N ALA A 143 8.64 17.90 -14.84
CA ALA A 143 8.15 18.61 -16.01
C ALA A 143 8.85 19.96 -16.13
N VAL A 144 9.48 20.20 -17.28
CA VAL A 144 10.20 21.44 -17.60
C VAL A 144 9.36 22.32 -18.52
N GLU A 145 9.68 23.61 -18.60
CA GLU A 145 9.01 24.54 -19.49
C GLU A 145 9.20 24.17 -20.98
N ASP A 146 8.12 24.24 -21.75
CA ASP A 146 8.17 24.17 -23.21
C ASP A 146 8.35 25.59 -23.76
N GLU A 147 9.59 25.95 -24.08
CA GLU A 147 9.97 27.26 -24.63
C GLU A 147 9.04 27.68 -25.77
N LYS A 148 8.66 26.75 -26.66
CA LYS A 148 7.82 27.06 -27.82
C LYS A 148 6.40 27.43 -27.44
N TYR A 149 5.87 26.86 -26.36
CA TYR A 149 4.56 27.21 -25.86
C TYR A 149 4.57 28.63 -25.28
N TRP A 150 5.58 28.93 -24.46
CA TRP A 150 5.71 30.21 -23.76
C TRP A 150 6.16 31.37 -24.67
N GLU A 151 6.89 31.12 -25.75
CA GLU A 151 7.21 32.15 -26.77
C GLU A 151 5.96 32.81 -27.38
N ASN A 152 4.81 32.12 -27.36
CA ASN A 152 3.55 32.64 -27.88
C ASN A 152 2.71 33.37 -26.83
N ILE A 153 3.19 33.47 -25.58
CA ILE A 153 2.52 34.08 -24.45
C ILE A 153 3.38 35.25 -23.96
N ASP A 154 2.80 36.45 -23.90
CA ASP A 154 3.52 37.66 -23.49
C ASP A 154 3.74 37.71 -21.96
N LEU A 155 4.60 36.84 -21.42
CA LEU A 155 5.02 36.78 -20.00
C LEU A 155 6.49 37.23 -19.82
N TRP A 156 6.91 38.25 -20.56
CA TRP A 156 8.32 38.65 -20.74
C TRP A 156 9.10 39.03 -19.46
N ASP A 157 8.47 39.09 -18.29
CA ASP A 157 9.11 39.47 -17.02
C ASP A 157 8.59 38.67 -15.81
N GLU A 158 7.82 37.60 -16.04
CA GLU A 158 7.26 36.76 -14.97
C GLU A 158 7.93 35.39 -14.93
N GLU A 159 8.05 34.81 -13.74
CA GLU A 159 8.54 33.45 -13.56
C GLU A 159 7.56 32.47 -14.24
N VAL A 160 8.03 31.78 -15.27
CA VAL A 160 7.21 30.85 -16.05
C VAL A 160 6.84 29.63 -15.21
N ASP A 161 7.79 29.10 -14.45
CA ASP A 161 7.60 27.93 -13.59
C ASP A 161 6.97 28.28 -12.24
N THR A 162 5.68 28.61 -12.26
CA THR A 162 4.85 28.78 -11.06
C THR A 162 3.79 27.69 -10.98
N GLU A 163 3.33 27.35 -9.77
CA GLU A 163 2.25 26.38 -9.58
C GLU A 163 0.95 26.81 -10.27
N GLU A 164 0.67 28.12 -10.30
CA GLU A 164 -0.47 28.70 -11.02
C GLU A 164 -0.36 28.44 -12.52
N ASN A 165 0.81 28.71 -13.11
CA ASN A 165 1.06 28.41 -14.53
C ASN A 165 1.01 26.91 -14.83
N ARG A 166 1.52 26.05 -13.94
CA ARG A 166 1.44 24.59 -14.10
C ARG A 166 -0.01 24.09 -14.12
N HIS A 167 -0.88 24.72 -13.33
CA HIS A 167 -2.31 24.40 -13.29
C HIS A 167 -3.08 24.97 -14.50
N ASP A 168 -2.82 26.22 -14.88
CA ASP A 168 -3.60 26.94 -15.91
C ASP A 168 -3.09 26.67 -17.33
N HIS A 169 -1.80 26.34 -17.46
CA HIS A 169 -1.11 26.04 -18.71
C HIS A 169 -0.32 24.74 -18.62
N PRO A 170 -0.96 23.58 -18.31
CA PRO A 170 -0.26 22.30 -18.20
C PRO A 170 0.48 21.91 -19.49
N GLN A 171 -0.03 22.34 -20.65
CA GLN A 171 0.60 22.15 -21.95
C GLN A 171 1.93 22.89 -22.12
N GLY A 172 2.17 23.95 -21.34
CA GLY A 172 3.43 24.70 -21.30
C GLY A 172 4.53 23.99 -20.53
N PHE A 173 4.23 22.82 -19.96
CA PHE A 173 5.20 22.02 -19.21
C PHE A 173 5.23 20.61 -19.78
N VAL A 174 6.42 20.09 -20.04
CA VAL A 174 6.63 18.79 -20.68
C VAL A 174 7.58 17.95 -19.85
N TYR A 175 7.22 16.70 -19.64
CA TYR A 175 8.09 15.71 -19.01
C TYR A 175 9.15 15.23 -20.01
N GLY A 176 10.43 15.51 -19.74
CA GLY A 176 11.53 15.09 -20.63
C GLY A 176 11.59 13.58 -20.89
N CYS A 177 11.17 12.77 -19.91
CA CYS A 177 11.17 11.32 -19.98
C CYS A 177 10.23 10.72 -21.05
N CYS A 178 9.14 11.41 -21.44
CA CYS A 178 8.17 10.86 -22.38
C CYS A 178 7.53 11.88 -23.33
N GLY A 179 7.85 13.16 -23.19
CA GLY A 179 7.30 14.25 -23.99
C GLY A 179 5.82 14.55 -23.72
N ARG A 180 5.24 14.02 -22.64
CA ARG A 180 3.85 14.31 -22.24
C ARG A 180 3.76 15.59 -21.43
N HIS A 181 2.58 16.20 -21.43
CA HIS A 181 2.35 17.44 -20.70
C HIS A 181 2.16 17.24 -19.20
N TYR A 182 2.30 18.32 -18.42
CA TYR A 182 2.04 18.29 -16.99
C TYR A 182 0.62 17.83 -16.66
N GLY A 183 0.47 17.06 -15.59
CA GLY A 183 -0.79 16.41 -15.22
C GLY A 183 -1.18 15.18 -16.05
N GLU A 184 -0.46 14.85 -17.12
CA GLU A 184 -0.71 13.61 -17.87
C GLU A 184 -0.20 12.35 -17.16
N LYS A 185 -0.79 11.21 -17.55
CA LYS A 185 -0.48 9.88 -17.01
C LYS A 185 1.02 9.60 -17.00
N GLU A 186 1.43 8.90 -15.97
CA GLU A 186 2.80 8.49 -15.72
C GLU A 186 3.33 7.59 -16.85
N CYS A 187 4.62 7.71 -17.17
CA CYS A 187 5.24 6.95 -18.25
C CYS A 187 6.05 5.73 -17.78
N THR A 188 6.52 5.74 -16.53
CA THR A 188 7.34 4.68 -15.97
C THR A 188 6.54 3.87 -14.97
N VAL A 189 6.71 2.54 -15.02
CA VAL A 189 6.10 1.59 -14.10
C VAL A 189 7.22 0.80 -13.43
N GLY A 190 7.16 0.65 -12.11
CA GLY A 190 8.22 -0.01 -11.35
C GLY A 190 7.83 -0.35 -9.92
N TRP A 191 8.84 -0.66 -9.13
CA TRP A 191 8.71 -0.83 -7.69
C TRP A 191 8.61 0.52 -7.01
N HIS A 192 7.85 0.61 -5.92
CA HIS A 192 7.99 1.77 -5.03
C HIS A 192 9.37 1.74 -4.38
N GLU A 193 9.98 2.92 -4.25
CA GLU A 193 11.29 3.09 -3.63
C GLU A 193 11.17 3.98 -2.40
N GLU A 194 11.79 3.57 -1.30
CA GLU A 194 11.89 4.43 -0.11
C GLU A 194 13.13 5.30 -0.19
N GLU A 195 13.07 6.47 0.42
CA GLU A 195 14.25 7.31 0.57
C GLU A 195 15.26 6.59 1.46
N VAL A 196 16.26 5.98 0.82
CA VAL A 196 17.26 5.21 1.55
C VAL A 196 18.20 6.18 2.25
N ARG A 197 17.95 6.44 3.54
CA ARG A 197 18.88 7.19 4.41
C ARG A 197 20.30 6.59 4.44
N ASN A 198 20.54 5.39 3.89
CA ASN A 198 21.82 4.69 4.02
C ASN A 198 22.20 3.63 2.97
N ARG A 199 21.68 3.68 1.73
CA ARG A 199 22.31 2.93 0.63
C ARG A 199 23.14 3.89 -0.19
N LYS A 200 24.47 3.85 0.00
CA LYS A 200 25.44 4.39 -0.95
C LYS A 200 24.96 4.00 -2.34
N ARG A 201 24.50 4.98 -3.13
CA ARG A 201 24.12 4.80 -4.53
C ARG A 201 25.22 3.97 -5.17
N ARG A 202 24.89 2.75 -5.62
CA ARG A 202 25.79 2.01 -6.50
C ARG A 202 25.87 2.86 -7.76
N ARG A 203 26.98 3.60 -7.90
CA ARG A 203 27.32 4.30 -9.14
C ARG A 203 27.42 3.21 -10.22
N ILE A 204 26.54 3.30 -11.20
CA ILE A 204 26.73 2.71 -12.52
C ILE A 204 27.67 3.65 -13.28
#